data_AF-A0A921FY50-F1
#
_entry.id   AF-A0A921FY50-F1
#
_cell.length_a   1.000
_cell.length_b   1.000
_cell.length_c   1.000
_cell.angle_alpha   90.00
_cell.angle_beta   90.00
_cell.angle_gamma   90.00
#
_symmetry.space_group_name_H-M   'P 1'
#
loop_
_entity.id
_entity.type
_entity.pdbx_description
1 polymer ?
#
loop_
_entity_poly.entity_id
_entity_poly.type
_entity_poly.pdbx_seq_one_letter_code
_entity_poly.pdbx_strand_id
1 'polypeptide(L)'
;MNKILELREKRAKAWEAAKAFLDTKRGSDGLVSAEDAQMYDRMEEDIMNLGKEIQRLERQEALDAELNRPINTPIIGKPSVPGMETKSGRASEGYTKAFWNAMRSKNPTQEIMNSLSVGTDSEG
;
A
#
# COMPACT_ATOMS: atom_id res chain seq x y z
N MET A 1 1.50 14.26 -13.83
CA MET A 1 0.15 13.67 -13.78
C MET A 1 0.31 12.21 -14.17
N ASN A 2 -0.20 11.27 -13.36
CA ASN A 2 0.05 9.84 -13.59
C ASN A 2 -0.89 9.35 -14.71
N LYS A 3 -0.33 8.89 -15.83
CA LYS A 3 -1.08 8.56 -17.06
C LYS A 3 -2.17 7.51 -16.85
N ILE A 4 -1.97 6.59 -15.90
CA ILE A 4 -2.97 5.60 -15.48
C ILE A 4 -4.22 6.27 -14.87
N LEU A 5 -4.05 7.33 -14.08
CA LEU A 5 -5.17 8.06 -13.48
C LEU A 5 -6.02 8.74 -14.55
N GLU A 6 -5.40 9.40 -15.53
CA GLU A 6 -6.11 10.03 -16.65
C GLU A 6 -6.93 9.02 -17.46
N LEU A 7 -6.37 7.83 -17.71
CA LEU A 7 -7.09 6.77 -18.43
C LEU A 7 -8.25 6.19 -17.61
N ARG A 8 -8.07 6.03 -16.29
CA ARG A 8 -9.15 5.61 -15.38
C ARG A 8 -10.29 6.64 -15.36
N GLU A 9 -9.97 7.93 -15.33
CA GLU A 9 -10.97 9.00 -15.44
C GLU A 9 -11.71 8.97 -16.78
N LYS A 10 -10.99 8.76 -17.89
CA LYS A 10 -11.62 8.59 -19.23
C LYS A 10 -12.53 7.38 -19.27
N ARG A 11 -12.12 6.24 -18.73
CA ARG A 11 -12.92 5.02 -18.66
C ARG A 11 -14.18 5.23 -17.81
N ALA A 12 -14.07 5.92 -16.68
CA ALA A 12 -15.21 6.27 -15.84
C ALA A 12 -16.20 7.16 -16.60
N LYS A 13 -15.72 8.21 -17.28
CA LYS A 13 -16.57 9.08 -18.12
C LYS A 13 -17.25 8.31 -19.25
N ALA A 14 -16.53 7.44 -19.95
CA ALA A 14 -17.08 6.60 -21.01
C ALA A 14 -18.17 5.66 -20.48
N TRP A 15 -17.95 5.07 -19.30
CA TRP A 15 -18.93 4.21 -18.63
C TRP A 15 -20.20 4.96 -18.22
N GLU A 16 -20.06 6.15 -17.62
CA GLU A 16 -21.22 6.97 -17.28
C GLU A 16 -21.98 7.46 -18.52
N ALA A 17 -21.27 7.80 -19.61
CA ALA A 17 -21.88 8.13 -20.89
C ALA A 17 -22.66 6.94 -21.49
N ALA A 18 -22.09 5.73 -21.45
CA ALA A 18 -22.74 4.52 -21.94
C ALA A 18 -24.02 4.17 -21.14
N LYS A 19 -24.00 4.35 -19.82
CA LYS A 19 -25.20 4.22 -18.98
C LYS A 19 -26.26 5.25 -19.33
N ALA A 20 -25.89 6.53 -19.38
CA ALA A 20 -26.81 7.61 -19.72
C ALA A 20 -27.42 7.41 -21.12
N PHE A 21 -26.63 6.89 -22.07
CA PHE A 21 -27.12 6.53 -23.38
C PHE A 21 -28.21 5.45 -23.30
N LEU A 22 -27.97 4.34 -22.60
CA LEU A 22 -29.00 3.31 -22.42
C LEU A 22 -30.26 3.83 -21.72
N ASP A 23 -30.11 4.66 -20.70
CA ASP A 23 -31.25 5.22 -19.96
C ASP A 23 -32.10 6.14 -20.84
N THR A 24 -31.49 6.91 -21.75
CA THR A 24 -32.23 7.79 -22.68
C THR A 24 -32.83 7.04 -23.87
N LYS A 25 -32.25 5.91 -24.27
CA LYS A 25 -32.66 5.14 -25.45
C LYS A 25 -33.59 3.97 -25.15
N ARG A 26 -33.73 3.58 -23.88
CA ARG A 26 -34.75 2.62 -23.46
C ARG A 26 -36.14 3.26 -23.59
N GLY A 27 -36.93 2.72 -24.51
CA GLY A 27 -38.35 3.09 -24.64
C GLY A 27 -39.21 2.53 -23.49
N SER A 28 -40.50 2.89 -23.49
CA SER A 28 -41.52 2.35 -22.57
C SER A 28 -41.60 0.82 -22.57
N ASP A 29 -41.14 0.21 -23.66
CA ASP A 29 -41.26 -1.22 -23.95
C ASP A 29 -39.99 -1.97 -23.51
N GLY A 30 -38.99 -1.26 -22.97
CA GLY A 30 -37.71 -1.81 -22.49
C GLY A 30 -36.72 -2.19 -23.59
N LEU A 31 -37.08 -1.96 -24.87
CA LEU A 31 -36.26 -2.27 -26.03
C LEU A 31 -35.48 -1.04 -26.52
N VAL A 32 -34.32 -1.30 -27.11
CA VAL A 32 -33.42 -0.31 -27.72
C VAL A 32 -33.42 -0.54 -29.24
N SER A 33 -33.38 0.53 -30.04
CA SER A 33 -33.36 0.41 -31.50
C SER A 33 -32.09 -0.31 -31.97
N ALA A 34 -32.11 -0.93 -33.15
CA ALA A 34 -30.93 -1.60 -33.70
C ALA A 34 -29.76 -0.63 -33.94
N GLU A 35 -30.05 0.62 -34.28
CA GLU A 35 -29.05 1.68 -34.47
C GLU A 35 -28.43 2.11 -33.14
N ASP A 36 -29.24 2.25 -32.09
CA ASP A 36 -28.76 2.59 -30.76
C ASP A 36 -27.99 1.41 -30.13
N ALA A 37 -28.38 0.16 -30.39
CA ALA A 37 -27.63 -1.02 -29.97
C ALA A 37 -26.20 -1.03 -30.57
N GLN A 38 -26.06 -0.75 -31.87
CA GLN A 38 -24.73 -0.65 -32.50
C GLN A 38 -23.89 0.50 -31.92
N MET A 39 -24.51 1.63 -31.59
CA MET A 39 -23.82 2.73 -30.89
C MET A 39 -23.33 2.27 -29.52
N TYR A 40 -24.16 1.55 -28.77
CA TYR A 40 -23.79 1.02 -27.45
C TYR A 40 -22.66 0.01 -27.53
N ASP A 41 -22.67 -0.91 -28.50
CA ASP A 41 -21.60 -1.88 -28.72
C ASP A 41 -20.24 -1.18 -28.95
N ARG A 42 -20.22 -0.07 -29.70
CA ARG A 42 -19.02 0.75 -29.89
C ARG A 42 -18.55 1.40 -28.59
N MET A 43 -19.47 1.90 -27.77
CA MET A 43 -19.14 2.46 -26.46
C MET A 43 -18.57 1.39 -25.51
N GLU A 44 -19.12 0.18 -25.52
CA GLU A 44 -18.56 -0.94 -24.76
C GLU A 44 -17.14 -1.29 -25.23
N GLU A 45 -16.92 -1.33 -26.54
CA GLU A 45 -15.61 -1.60 -27.12
C GLU A 45 -14.57 -0.55 -26.68
N ASP A 46 -14.93 0.74 -26.68
CA ASP A 46 -14.07 1.82 -26.18
C ASP A 46 -13.72 1.65 -24.70
N ILE A 47 -14.70 1.30 -23.86
CA ILE A 47 -14.50 1.06 -22.42
C ILE A 47 -13.59 -0.15 -22.18
N MET A 48 -13.77 -1.22 -22.96
CA MET A 48 -12.92 -2.41 -22.93
C MET A 48 -11.49 -2.09 -23.36
N ASN A 49 -11.32 -1.31 -24.42
CA ASN A 49 -10.01 -0.89 -24.93
C ASN A 49 -9.27 -0.01 -23.92
N LEU A 50 -9.95 0.95 -23.30
CA LEU A 50 -9.40 1.75 -22.20
C LEU A 50 -9.00 0.86 -21.01
N GLY A 51 -9.82 -0.13 -20.66
CA GLY A 51 -9.50 -1.10 -19.61
C GLY A 51 -8.25 -1.92 -19.89
N LYS A 52 -8.11 -2.44 -21.11
CA LYS A 52 -6.92 -3.19 -21.54
C LYS A 52 -5.66 -2.32 -21.49
N GLU A 53 -5.77 -1.06 -21.89
CA GLU A 53 -4.62 -0.14 -21.87
C GLU A 53 -4.17 0.19 -20.45
N ILE A 54 -5.11 0.43 -19.54
CA ILE A 54 -4.81 0.61 -18.11
C ILE A 54 -4.07 -0.61 -17.56
N GLN A 55 -4.55 -1.83 -17.85
CA GLN A 55 -3.90 -3.05 -17.37
C GLN A 55 -2.49 -3.24 -17.92
N ARG A 56 -2.23 -2.85 -19.18
CA ARG A 56 -0.87 -2.89 -19.75
C ARG A 56 0.07 -1.95 -19.01
N LEU A 57 -0.38 -0.72 -18.74
CA LEU A 57 0.43 0.27 -18.04
C LEU A 57 0.65 -0.10 -16.57
N GLU A 58 -0.37 -0.64 -15.89
CA GLU A 58 -0.24 -1.12 -14.51
C GLU A 58 0.75 -2.29 -14.42
N ARG A 59 0.72 -3.21 -15.40
CA ARG A 59 1.71 -4.29 -15.46
C ARG A 59 3.12 -3.76 -15.71
N GLN A 60 3.26 -2.77 -16.57
CA GLN A 60 4.55 -2.13 -16.82
C GLN A 60 5.08 -1.46 -15.55
N GLU A 61 4.25 -0.67 -14.87
CA GLU A 61 4.63 0.01 -13.61
C GLU A 61 4.96 -1.01 -12.51
N ALA A 62 4.24 -2.12 -12.43
CA ALA A 62 4.55 -3.20 -11.48
C ALA A 62 5.90 -3.86 -11.77
N LEU A 63 6.20 -4.17 -13.04
CA LEU A 63 7.49 -4.74 -13.44
C LEU A 63 8.64 -3.74 -13.20
N ASP A 64 8.44 -2.47 -13.54
CA ASP A 64 9.44 -1.42 -13.29
C ASP A 64 9.68 -1.24 -11.79
N ALA A 65 8.62 -1.32 -10.95
CA ALA A 65 8.75 -1.30 -9.50
C ALA A 65 9.48 -2.53 -8.96
N GLU A 66 9.22 -3.71 -9.52
CA GLU A 66 9.92 -4.95 -9.16
C GLU A 66 11.40 -4.90 -9.55
N LEU A 67 11.74 -4.39 -10.73
CA LEU A 67 13.13 -4.23 -11.17
C LEU A 67 13.87 -3.13 -10.41
N ASN A 68 13.17 -2.07 -10.01
CA ASN A 68 13.72 -1.02 -9.16
C ASN A 68 13.83 -1.43 -7.69
N ARG A 69 13.28 -2.56 -7.26
CA ARG A 69 13.53 -3.06 -5.91
C ARG A 69 15.03 -3.35 -5.80
N PRO A 70 15.70 -2.85 -4.75
CA PRO A 70 17.10 -3.14 -4.55
C PRO A 70 17.29 -4.66 -4.45
N ILE A 71 17.96 -5.24 -5.46
CA ILE A 71 18.26 -6.69 -5.57
C ILE A 71 19.03 -7.17 -4.33
N ASN A 72 19.78 -6.27 -3.71
CA ASN A 72 20.41 -6.47 -2.43
C ASN A 72 19.76 -5.50 -1.44
N THR A 73 18.83 -5.99 -0.62
CA THR A 73 18.71 -5.37 0.71
C THR A 73 20.11 -5.47 1.32
N PRO A 74 20.78 -4.36 1.64
CA PRO A 74 22.06 -4.46 2.29
C PRO A 74 21.85 -5.29 3.55
N ILE A 75 22.73 -6.26 3.81
CA ILE A 75 22.73 -6.98 5.07
C ILE A 75 23.17 -5.97 6.14
N ILE A 76 22.22 -5.23 6.70
CA ILE A 76 22.46 -4.24 7.78
C ILE A 76 22.60 -4.97 9.14
N GLY A 77 22.45 -6.30 9.18
CA GLY A 77 22.63 -7.13 10.37
C GLY A 77 23.97 -7.86 10.40
N LYS A 78 24.70 -7.78 11.52
CA LYS A 78 25.77 -8.74 11.82
C LYS A 78 25.18 -10.17 11.79
N PRO A 79 25.90 -11.18 11.28
CA PRO A 79 25.37 -12.53 11.15
C PRO A 79 25.19 -13.15 12.54
N SER A 80 23.99 -13.08 13.11
CA SER A 80 23.68 -13.71 14.40
C SER A 80 22.24 -14.21 14.43
N VAL A 81 22.12 -15.53 14.37
CA VAL A 81 21.11 -16.47 14.89
C VAL A 81 19.61 -16.14 14.70
N PRO A 82 18.80 -17.07 14.13
CA PRO A 82 17.36 -16.85 13.92
C PRO A 82 16.58 -16.81 15.24
N GLY A 83 15.66 -15.85 15.38
CA GLY A 83 14.51 -15.99 16.29
C GLY A 83 14.17 -14.82 17.19
N MET A 84 14.94 -13.73 17.21
CA MET A 84 14.58 -12.59 18.06
C MET A 84 15.18 -11.33 17.47
N GLU A 85 14.34 -10.38 17.06
CA GLU A 85 14.77 -8.99 17.06
C GLU A 85 15.07 -8.64 18.52
N THR A 86 16.31 -8.89 18.95
CA THR A 86 16.78 -8.47 20.25
C THR A 86 16.93 -6.96 20.19
N LYS A 87 15.81 -6.25 20.30
CA LYS A 87 15.80 -4.80 20.53
C LYS A 87 16.77 -4.57 21.68
N SER A 88 17.91 -3.95 21.40
CA SER A 88 19.01 -3.80 22.35
C SER A 88 18.94 -2.44 23.04
N GLY A 89 19.52 -2.33 24.24
CA GLY A 89 19.56 -1.09 25.00
C GLY A 89 18.17 -0.61 25.42
N ARG A 90 17.85 0.67 25.18
CA ARG A 90 16.61 1.32 25.63
C ARG A 90 15.33 0.76 25.00
N ALA A 91 15.45 0.18 23.80
CA ALA A 91 14.35 -0.46 23.10
C ALA A 91 14.09 -1.89 23.57
N SER A 92 14.95 -2.46 24.43
CA SER A 92 14.77 -3.79 24.97
C SER A 92 13.58 -3.85 25.92
N GLU A 93 12.83 -4.95 25.87
CA GLU A 93 11.70 -5.20 26.77
C GLU A 93 12.14 -5.28 28.24
N GLY A 94 13.37 -5.73 28.49
CA GLY A 94 13.98 -5.72 29.83
C GLY A 94 14.18 -4.31 30.37
N TYR A 95 14.74 -3.41 29.57
CA TYR A 95 14.96 -2.00 29.94
C TYR A 95 13.64 -1.28 30.19
N THR A 96 12.65 -1.43 29.31
CA THR A 96 11.35 -0.74 29.47
C THR A 96 10.61 -1.22 30.72
N LYS A 97 10.64 -2.53 31.01
CA LYS A 97 10.07 -3.08 32.24
C LYS A 97 10.79 -2.58 33.48
N ALA A 98 12.13 -2.57 33.47
CA ALA A 98 12.94 -2.06 34.57
C ALA A 98 12.71 -0.57 34.83
N PHE A 99 12.56 0.24 33.79
CA PHE A 99 12.31 1.68 33.88
C PHE A 99 11.02 1.96 34.63
N TRP A 100 9.93 1.31 34.23
CA TRP A 100 8.64 1.48 34.88
C TRP A 100 8.62 0.92 36.31
N ASN A 101 9.39 -0.14 36.57
CA ASN A 101 9.51 -0.68 37.91
C ASN A 101 10.29 0.25 38.84
N ALA A 102 11.38 0.86 38.37
CA ALA A 102 12.11 1.89 39.13
C ALA A 102 11.21 3.08 39.47
N MET A 103 10.46 3.59 38.50
CA MET A 103 9.53 4.72 38.67
C MET A 103 8.40 4.44 39.68
N ARG A 104 7.97 3.18 39.79
CA ARG A 104 6.87 2.77 40.70
C ARG A 104 7.38 2.26 42.05
N SER A 105 8.66 1.92 42.17
CA SER A 105 9.25 1.40 43.39
C SER A 105 9.77 2.53 44.28
N LYS A 106 9.51 2.45 45.59
CA LYS A 106 10.06 3.41 46.57
C LYS A 106 11.58 3.25 46.76
N ASN A 107 12.08 2.01 46.64
CA ASN A 107 13.50 1.66 46.70
C ASN A 107 13.85 0.71 45.54
N PRO A 108 14.49 1.18 44.46
CA PRO A 108 14.87 0.33 43.33
C PRO A 108 16.03 -0.62 43.72
N THR A 109 15.99 -1.87 43.22
CA THR A 109 17.04 -2.87 43.44
C THR A 109 18.22 -2.67 42.47
N GLN A 110 19.40 -3.16 42.85
CA GLN A 110 20.63 -3.04 42.04
C GLN A 110 20.49 -3.65 40.65
N GLU A 111 19.75 -4.76 40.50
CA GLU A 111 19.48 -5.38 39.20
C GLU A 111 18.67 -4.45 38.27
N ILE A 112 17.69 -3.73 38.81
CA ILE A 112 16.90 -2.75 38.04
C ILE A 112 17.78 -1.58 37.62
N MET A 113 18.61 -1.07 38.52
CA MET A 113 19.54 0.04 38.24
C MET A 113 20.56 -0.32 37.14
N ASN A 114 21.16 -1.50 37.24
CA ASN A 114 22.12 -1.99 36.24
C ASN A 114 21.45 -2.13 34.86
N SER A 115 20.22 -2.63 34.79
CA SER A 115 19.51 -2.76 33.51
C SER A 115 19.13 -1.40 32.90
N LEU A 116 18.95 -0.36 33.72
CA LEU A 116 18.65 1.01 33.29
C LEU A 116 19.91 1.79 32.90
N SER A 117 21.07 1.43 33.42
CA SER A 117 22.34 2.08 33.07
C SER A 117 22.95 1.55 31.77
N VAL A 118 22.46 0.44 31.22
CA VAL A 118 22.91 -0.08 29.92
C VAL A 118 22.52 0.92 28.82
N GLY A 119 23.50 1.65 28.30
CA GLY A 119 23.32 2.65 27.23
C GLY A 119 23.26 4.11 27.69
N THR A 120 23.59 4.41 28.95
CA THR A 120 24.08 5.74 29.34
C THR A 120 25.56 5.79 29.02
N ASP A 121 25.98 6.69 28.14
CA ASP A 121 27.40 6.93 27.90
C ASP A 121 28.08 7.24 29.25
N SER A 122 29.12 6.46 29.57
CA SER A 122 29.84 6.60 30.85
C SER A 122 30.64 7.90 30.92
N GLU A 123 30.77 8.61 29.81
CA GLU A 123 31.38 9.92 29.62
C GLU A 123 30.52 10.60 28.54
N GLY A 124 29.90 11.75 28.82
CA GLY A 124 28.81 12.33 28.01
C GLY A 124 29.09 12.60 26.53
#